data_AF-I0H6U5-F1
#
_entry.id   AF-I0H6U5-F1
#
_cell.length_a   1.000
_cell.length_b   1.000
_cell.length_c   1.000
_cell.angle_alpha   90.00
_cell.angle_beta   90.00
_cell.angle_gamma   90.00
#
_symmetry.space_group_name_H-M   'P 1'
#
loop_
_entity.id
_entity.type
_entity.pdbx_description
1 polymer ?
#
loop_
_entity_poly.entity_id
_entity_poly.type
_entity_poly.pdbx_seq_one_letter_code
_entity_poly.pdbx_strand_id
1 'polypeptide(L)'
;MVIGRGRLLADTSVESLVAQAAGGGVRVGSPAAGLLATLLAGPDVTVTAAGAEQLVVSGLTARQISLIAAEHGIPLFELTAQTVSLEEAFMDLTRESVEYTSHLELAR
;
A
#
# COMPACT_ATOMS: atom_id res chain seq x y z
N MET A 1 16.80 -17.18 -12.10
CA MET A 1 17.70 -17.48 -10.96
C MET A 1 18.70 -16.33 -10.87
N VAL A 2 18.42 -15.33 -10.04
CA VAL A 2 19.26 -14.12 -9.91
C VAL A 2 20.24 -14.35 -8.77
N ILE A 3 21.51 -14.52 -9.12
CA ILE A 3 22.64 -14.51 -8.18
C ILE A 3 23.23 -13.09 -8.24
N GLY A 4 22.67 -12.19 -7.44
CA GLY A 4 23.26 -10.90 -7.12
C GLY A 4 23.88 -11.00 -5.73
N ARG A 5 25.16 -10.62 -5.59
CA ARG A 5 26.01 -10.78 -4.39
C ARG A 5 25.41 -10.14 -3.12
N GLY A 6 24.52 -10.85 -2.45
CA GLY A 6 24.54 -11.22 -1.02
C GLY A 6 24.70 -10.15 0.07
N ARG A 7 24.70 -8.84 -0.23
CA ARG A 7 24.90 -7.83 0.83
C ARG A 7 24.01 -6.60 0.75
N LEU A 8 23.50 -6.24 -0.43
CA LEU A 8 22.62 -5.08 -0.58
C LEU A 8 21.12 -5.40 -0.43
N LEU A 9 20.73 -6.68 -0.56
CA LEU A 9 19.38 -7.18 -0.22
C LEU A 9 19.26 -7.65 1.23
N ALA A 10 20.34 -7.55 2.02
CA ALA A 10 20.38 -8.11 3.36
C ALA A 10 19.61 -7.28 4.39
N ASP A 11 19.37 -5.99 4.11
CA ASP A 11 18.62 -5.09 5.00
C ASP A 11 17.10 -5.14 4.78
N THR A 12 16.62 -5.85 3.77
CA THR A 12 15.19 -6.08 3.55
C THR A 12 14.92 -7.56 3.53
N SER A 13 14.40 -8.08 4.65
CA SER A 13 14.03 -9.49 4.74
C SER A 13 12.89 -9.81 3.78
N VAL A 14 12.76 -11.10 3.43
CA VAL A 14 11.60 -11.59 2.65
C VAL A 14 10.30 -11.25 3.36
N GLU A 15 10.27 -11.22 4.70
CA GLU A 15 9.09 -10.78 5.44
C GLU A 15 8.73 -9.31 5.18
N SER A 16 9.74 -8.44 5.05
CA SER A 16 9.52 -7.02 4.74
C SER A 16 8.97 -6.80 3.33
N LEU A 17 9.46 -7.58 2.37
CA LEU A 17 8.94 -7.62 0.99
C LEU A 17 7.49 -8.14 0.93
N VAL A 18 7.18 -9.19 1.70
CA VAL A 18 5.82 -9.72 1.82
C VAL A 18 4.89 -8.69 2.49
N ALA A 19 5.38 -7.96 3.49
CA ALA A 19 4.62 -6.90 4.16
C ALA A 19 4.35 -5.69 3.23
N GLN A 20 5.33 -5.26 2.43
CA GLN A 20 5.11 -4.24 1.40
C GLN A 20 4.16 -4.73 0.31
N ALA A 21 4.31 -5.99 -0.13
CA ALA A 21 3.40 -6.61 -1.09
C ALA A 21 1.94 -6.68 -0.57
N ALA A 22 1.77 -6.80 0.76
CA ALA A 22 0.46 -6.72 1.41
C ALA A 22 -0.11 -5.28 1.50
N GLY A 23 0.68 -4.26 1.13
CA GLY A 23 0.37 -2.83 1.28
C GLY A 23 -0.47 -2.20 0.16
N GLY A 24 -1.06 -3.00 -0.75
CA GLY A 24 -1.83 -2.47 -1.89
C GLY A 24 -3.11 -1.69 -1.53
N GLY A 25 -3.45 -1.61 -0.24
CA GLY A 25 -4.65 -0.97 0.27
C GLY A 25 -5.92 -1.78 -0.01
N VAL A 26 -7.06 -1.15 0.21
CA VAL A 26 -8.39 -1.73 0.02
C VAL A 26 -9.15 -0.88 -0.97
N ARG A 27 -9.60 -1.48 -2.07
CA ARG A 27 -10.50 -0.82 -3.01
C ARG A 27 -11.92 -0.90 -2.47
N VAL A 28 -12.59 0.24 -2.38
CA VAL A 28 -13.91 0.38 -1.78
C VAL A 28 -14.84 1.07 -2.78
N GLY A 29 -16.05 0.53 -2.94
CA GLY A 29 -17.10 1.10 -3.77
C GLY A 29 -18.34 1.39 -2.94
N SER A 30 -18.80 2.65 -2.94
CA SER A 30 -19.97 3.09 -2.18
C SER A 30 -20.63 4.31 -2.80
N PRO A 31 -21.97 4.39 -2.84
CA PRO A 31 -22.68 5.60 -3.27
C PRO A 31 -22.46 6.80 -2.34
N ALA A 32 -21.96 6.56 -1.12
CA ALA A 32 -21.61 7.60 -0.16
C ALA A 32 -20.08 7.73 0.02
N ALA A 33 -19.29 7.50 -1.04
CA ALA A 33 -17.82 7.49 -0.97
C ALA A 33 -17.21 8.74 -0.30
N GLY A 34 -17.73 9.94 -0.56
CA GLY A 34 -17.22 11.17 0.09
C GLY A 34 -17.44 11.20 1.61
N LEU A 35 -18.61 10.72 2.08
CA LEU A 35 -18.90 10.61 3.50
C LEU A 35 -18.03 9.52 4.13
N LEU A 36 -17.92 8.36 3.49
CA LEU A 36 -17.08 7.27 3.96
C LEU A 36 -15.61 7.68 4.07
N ALA A 37 -15.08 8.42 3.09
CA ALA A 37 -13.71 8.94 3.13
C ALA A 37 -13.44 9.82 4.35
N THR A 38 -14.43 10.64 4.74
CA THR A 38 -14.34 11.48 5.94
C THR A 38 -14.32 10.65 7.22
N LEU A 39 -15.14 9.60 7.28
CA LEU A 39 -15.24 8.72 8.47
C LEU A 39 -14.03 7.82 8.65
N LEU A 40 -13.36 7.43 7.56
CA LEU A 40 -12.16 6.61 7.60
C LEU A 40 -10.89 7.42 7.92
N ALA A 41 -10.93 8.75 7.86
CA ALA A 41 -9.76 9.59 8.03
C ALA A 41 -9.15 9.44 9.44
N GLY A 42 -7.82 9.31 9.50
CA GLY A 42 -7.06 9.18 10.73
C GLY A 42 -5.56 9.42 10.48
N PRO A 43 -4.75 9.53 11.53
CA PRO A 43 -3.33 9.88 11.42
C PRO A 43 -2.51 8.91 10.54
N ASP A 44 -2.89 7.62 10.52
CA ASP A 44 -2.20 6.57 9.75
C ASP A 44 -3.06 6.01 8.60
N VAL A 45 -4.10 6.74 8.18
CA VAL A 45 -5.03 6.29 7.12
C VAL A 45 -4.95 7.22 5.92
N THR A 46 -4.62 6.66 4.77
CA THR A 46 -4.64 7.37 3.49
C THR A 46 -5.86 6.94 2.70
N VAL A 47 -6.74 7.89 2.36
CA VAL A 47 -7.91 7.66 1.51
C VAL A 47 -7.74 8.42 0.21
N THR A 48 -7.67 7.69 -0.91
CA THR A 48 -7.51 8.26 -2.25
C THR A 48 -8.79 8.04 -3.04
N ALA A 49 -9.31 9.10 -3.66
CA ALA A 49 -10.43 8.97 -4.60
C ALA A 49 -9.96 8.30 -5.90
N ALA A 50 -10.66 7.24 -6.32
CA ALA A 50 -10.42 6.52 -7.57
C ALA A 50 -11.56 6.68 -8.59
N GLY A 51 -12.67 7.30 -8.17
CA GLY A 51 -13.84 7.61 -8.98
C GLY A 51 -14.92 8.31 -8.14
N ALA A 52 -16.08 8.61 -8.73
CA ALA A 52 -17.16 9.28 -8.02
C ALA A 52 -17.68 8.49 -6.79
N GLU A 53 -17.70 7.16 -6.91
CA GLU A 53 -18.18 6.24 -5.89
C GLU A 53 -17.09 5.24 -5.46
N GLN A 54 -15.82 5.52 -5.78
CA GLN A 54 -14.70 4.59 -5.55
C GLN A 54 -13.55 5.24 -4.78
N LEU A 55 -13.02 4.49 -3.81
CA LEU A 55 -11.88 4.85 -2.99
C LEU A 55 -10.82 3.75 -2.99
N VAL A 56 -9.57 4.13 -2.76
CA VAL A 56 -8.50 3.24 -2.33
C VAL A 56 -8.06 3.68 -0.94
N VAL A 57 -8.13 2.77 0.02
CA VAL A 57 -7.85 3.04 1.44
C VAL A 57 -6.62 2.25 1.88
N SER A 58 -5.60 2.95 2.38
CA SER A 58 -4.41 2.34 2.99
C SER A 58 -4.38 2.62 4.49
N GLY A 59 -3.78 1.73 5.27
CA GLY A 59 -3.73 1.82 6.74
C GLY A 59 -4.92 1.19 7.47
N LEU A 60 -5.96 0.77 6.73
CA LEU A 60 -7.08 0.00 7.29
C LEU A 60 -7.29 -1.30 6.52
N THR A 61 -7.67 -2.34 7.25
CA THR A 61 -8.12 -3.61 6.67
C THR A 61 -9.55 -3.48 6.14
N ALA A 62 -9.90 -4.35 5.18
CA ALA A 62 -11.28 -4.45 4.68
C ALA A 62 -12.30 -4.64 5.82
N ARG A 63 -11.94 -5.42 6.85
CA ARG A 63 -12.80 -5.64 8.03
C ARG A 63 -13.02 -4.37 8.85
N GLN A 64 -11.99 -3.54 9.06
CA GLN A 64 -12.17 -2.28 9.78
C GLN A 64 -13.07 -1.31 9.00
N ILE A 65 -12.86 -1.23 7.69
CA ILE A 65 -13.67 -0.39 6.79
C ILE A 65 -15.13 -0.84 6.81
N SER A 66 -15.41 -2.15 6.75
CA SER A 66 -16.79 -2.65 6.76
C SER A 66 -17.51 -2.35 8.08
N LEU A 67 -16.81 -2.42 9.22
CA LEU A 67 -17.40 -2.12 10.51
C LEU A 67 -17.78 -0.63 10.62
N ILE A 68 -16.89 0.27 10.21
CA ILE A 68 -17.17 1.72 10.20
C ILE A 68 -18.33 2.02 9.25
N ALA A 69 -18.33 1.45 8.05
CA ALA A 69 -19.42 1.62 7.09
C ALA A 69 -20.76 1.12 7.67
N ALA A 70 -20.77 -0.05 8.30
CA ALA A 70 -21.97 -0.63 8.91
C ALA A 70 -22.51 0.22 10.08
N GLU A 71 -21.63 0.73 10.94
CA GLU A 71 -22.00 1.61 12.07
C GLU A 71 -22.74 2.86 11.60
N HIS A 72 -22.37 3.39 10.43
CA HIS A 72 -22.97 4.58 9.84
C HIS A 72 -24.04 4.28 8.76
N GLY A 73 -24.40 3.01 8.56
CA GLY A 73 -25.40 2.61 7.56
C GLY A 73 -25.00 2.90 6.11
N ILE A 74 -23.70 2.92 5.82
CA ILE A 74 -23.14 3.19 4.49
C ILE A 74 -23.06 1.88 3.70
N PRO A 75 -23.78 1.74 2.58
CA PRO A 75 -23.70 0.54 1.76
C PRO A 75 -22.36 0.47 1.01
N LEU A 76 -21.78 -0.72 0.94
CA LEU A 76 -20.60 -1.03 0.15
C LEU A 76 -20.99 -2.01 -0.95
N PHE A 77 -20.76 -1.66 -2.21
CA PHE A 77 -20.91 -2.58 -3.34
C PHE A 77 -19.57 -3.22 -3.76
N GLU A 78 -18.46 -2.67 -3.27
CA GLU A 78 -17.12 -3.23 -3.46
C GLU A 78 -16.28 -3.04 -2.19
N LEU A 79 -15.54 -4.08 -1.81
CA LEU A 79 -14.63 -4.06 -0.68
C LEU A 79 -13.56 -5.14 -0.87
N THR A 80 -12.50 -4.78 -1.60
CA THR A 80 -11.50 -5.75 -2.09
C THR A 80 -10.10 -5.33 -1.64
N ALA A 81 -9.48 -6.13 -0.77
CA ALA A 81 -8.06 -5.97 -0.43
C ALA A 81 -7.21 -6.16 -1.70
N GLN A 82 -6.34 -5.22 -2.00
CA GLN A 82 -5.40 -5.33 -3.10
C GLN A 82 -4.12 -5.97 -2.58
N THR A 83 -3.58 -6.92 -3.34
CA THR A 83 -2.23 -7.44 -3.14
C THR A 83 -1.34 -6.87 -4.23
N VAL A 84 -0.23 -6.27 -3.85
CA VAL A 84 0.84 -5.96 -4.79
C VAL A 84 1.61 -7.26 -5.04
N SER A 85 2.04 -7.49 -6.28
CA SER A 85 2.86 -8.67 -6.56
C SER A 85 4.22 -8.56 -5.85
N LEU A 86 4.84 -9.69 -5.52
CA LEU A 86 6.20 -9.70 -4.96
C LEU A 86 7.22 -9.06 -5.91
N GLU A 87 7.01 -9.20 -7.22
CA GLU A 87 7.86 -8.57 -8.24
C GLU A 87 7.74 -7.04 -8.20
N GLU A 88 6.53 -6.49 -8.11
CA GLU A 88 6.31 -5.05 -7.98
C GLU A 88 6.87 -4.50 -6.65
N ALA A 89 6.68 -5.21 -5.54
CA ALA A 89 7.27 -4.83 -4.25
C ALA A 89 8.81 -4.81 -4.30
N PHE A 90 9.43 -5.78 -5.00
CA PHE A 90 10.86 -5.79 -5.24
C PHE A 90 11.33 -4.64 -6.13
N MET A 91 10.57 -4.32 -7.18
CA MET A 91 10.87 -3.18 -8.06
C MET A 91 10.79 -1.85 -7.32
N ASP A 92 9.84 -1.67 -6.40
CA ASP A 92 9.72 -0.44 -5.62
C ASP A 92 10.89 -0.25 -4.65
N LEU A 93 11.28 -1.31 -3.93
CA LEU A 93 12.46 -1.32 -3.07
C LEU A 93 13.74 -0.96 -3.84
N THR A 94 13.89 -1.55 -5.02
CA THR A 94 15.10 -1.31 -5.83
C THR A 94 15.13 0.11 -6.40
N ARG A 95 13.98 0.74 -6.68
CA ARG A 95 13.92 2.16 -7.07
C ARG A 95 14.43 3.09 -5.97
N GLU A 96 14.10 2.83 -4.71
CA GLU A 96 14.61 3.62 -3.58
C GLU A 96 16.12 3.40 -3.33
N SER A 97 16.65 2.22 -3.67
CA SER A 97 18.07 1.90 -3.48
C SER A 97 19.04 2.49 -4.54
N VAL A 98 18.55 3.25 -5.52
CA VAL A 98 19.40 3.87 -6.57
C VAL A 98 20.09 5.16 -6.11
N GLU A 99 19.76 5.74 -4.96
CA GLU A 99 20.39 7.00 -4.51
C GLU A 99 21.75 6.85 -3.79
N TYR A 100 22.26 5.63 -3.50
CA TYR A 100 23.51 5.47 -2.74
C TYR A 100 24.77 5.11 -3.57
N THR A 101 24.67 5.01 -4.89
CA THR A 101 25.84 4.68 -5.75
C THR A 101 26.57 5.92 -6.31
N SER A 102 26.01 7.12 -6.21
CA SER A 102 26.59 8.33 -6.82
C SER A 102 27.53 9.14 -5.91
N HIS A 103 27.83 8.68 -4.69
CA HIS A 103 28.76 9.38 -3.77
C HIS A 103 30.01 8.55 -3.38
N LEU A 104 30.39 7.58 -4.21
CA LEU A 104 31.67 6.86 -4.04
C LEU A 104 32.49 6.78 -5.34
N GLU A 105 32.42 7.82 -6.16
CA GLU A 105 33.52 8.15 -7.07
C GLU A 105 34.12 9.49 -6.61
N LEU A 106 35.45 9.55 -6.54
CA LEU A 106 36.31 10.67 -6.08
C LEU A 106 36.80 10.62 -4.62
N ALA A 107 37.59 9.60 -4.32
CA ALA A 107 38.85 9.83 -3.59
C ALA A 107 39.90 8.84 -4.10
N ARG A 108 40.77 9.36 -4.97
CA ARG A 108 41.93 8.69 -5.55
C ARG A 108 43.03 8.50 -4.50
#